data_AF-A0A7N2KPW7-F1
#
_entry.id   AF-A0A7N2KPW7-F1
#
_cell.length_a   1.000
_cell.length_b   1.000
_cell.length_c   1.000
_cell.angle_alpha   90.00
_cell.angle_beta   90.00
_cell.angle_gamma   90.00
#
_symmetry.space_group_name_H-M   'P 1'
#
loop_
_entity.id
_entity.type
_entity.pdbx_description
1 polymer ?
#
loop_
_entity_poly.entity_id
_entity_poly.type
_entity_poly.pdbx_seq_one_letter_code
_entity_poly.pdbx_strand_id
1 'polypeptide(L)'
;MDSSKAEEFAEVLSKPIRSLPYDIPGQTFVAFEKPEGVPAVDKFSNMLKFIVTKVDPTTGETEDDGVEDEYQLEDLEVVATDYMLKVRVSNFRNAWESMGDDYKLIMLFTNNCIMPSSIDGLKNFATNDLYIF
;
A
#
# COMPACT_ATOMS: atom_id res chain seq x y z
N MET A 1 -27.45 3.64 9.41
CA MET A 1 -26.19 4.42 9.49
C MET A 1 -25.86 4.78 8.07
N ASP A 2 -25.72 6.07 7.79
CA ASP A 2 -25.46 6.59 6.46
C ASP A 2 -24.03 6.21 6.06
N SER A 3 -23.89 5.34 5.06
CA SER A 3 -22.59 4.82 4.58
C SER A 3 -21.82 5.82 3.71
N SER A 4 -22.32 7.06 3.55
CA SER A 4 -21.73 8.08 2.66
C SER A 4 -20.58 8.88 3.28
N LYS A 5 -20.08 8.48 4.46
CA LYS A 5 -18.96 9.15 5.13
C LYS A 5 -17.89 8.15 5.56
N ALA A 6 -17.47 7.28 4.64
CA ALA A 6 -16.18 6.62 4.79
C ALA A 6 -15.13 7.73 4.77
N GLU A 7 -14.40 7.89 5.86
CA GLU A 7 -13.24 8.77 5.88
C GLU A 7 -12.19 8.12 4.98
N GLU A 8 -11.81 8.82 3.91
CA GLU A 8 -10.85 8.36 2.91
C GLU A 8 -9.42 8.69 3.35
N PHE A 9 -8.44 8.08 2.70
CA PHE A 9 -7.03 8.46 2.88
C PHE A 9 -6.82 9.92 2.48
N ALA A 10 -6.19 10.71 3.36
CA ALA A 10 -5.90 12.11 3.10
C ALA A 10 -4.42 12.29 2.73
N GLU A 11 -4.11 12.88 1.58
CA GLU A 11 -2.73 13.20 1.22
C GLU A 11 -2.16 14.27 2.17
N VAL A 12 -1.03 13.97 2.81
CA VAL A 12 -0.36 14.85 3.78
C VAL A 12 0.86 15.52 3.18
N LEU A 13 1.61 14.78 2.35
CA LEU A 13 2.89 15.24 1.83
C LEU A 13 3.20 14.58 0.50
N SER A 14 3.72 15.36 -0.44
CA SER A 14 4.39 14.86 -1.64
C SER A 14 5.83 15.36 -1.66
N LYS A 15 6.78 14.44 -1.87
CA LYS A 15 8.21 14.69 -1.98
C LYS A 15 8.67 14.31 -3.39
N PRO A 16 8.69 15.25 -4.34
CA PRO A 16 9.18 15.01 -5.69
C PRO A 16 10.70 14.80 -5.69
N ILE A 17 11.19 14.02 -6.65
CA ILE A 17 12.61 14.03 -7.01
C ILE A 17 12.91 15.26 -7.88
N ARG A 18 14.05 15.92 -7.65
CA ARG A 18 14.40 17.15 -8.38
C ARG A 18 14.84 16.91 -9.82
N SER A 19 15.46 15.76 -10.08
CA SER A 19 15.97 15.38 -11.39
C SER A 19 16.12 13.87 -11.44
N LEU A 20 15.79 13.28 -12.59
CA LEU A 20 15.96 11.86 -12.87
C LEU A 20 16.78 11.71 -14.17
N PRO A 21 18.11 11.73 -14.09
CA PRO A 21 18.96 11.60 -15.27
C PRO A 21 18.81 10.23 -15.94
N TYR A 22 19.18 10.16 -17.21
CA TYR A 22 19.16 8.91 -17.97
C TYR A 22 20.00 7.82 -17.27
N ASP A 23 19.42 6.63 -17.15
CA ASP A 23 20.04 5.44 -16.54
C ASP A 23 20.45 5.60 -15.07
N ILE A 24 19.94 6.63 -14.37
CA ILE A 24 20.13 6.81 -12.94
C ILE A 24 18.78 6.65 -12.22
N PRO A 25 18.60 5.60 -11.41
CA PRO A 25 17.36 5.41 -10.66
C PRO A 25 17.17 6.50 -9.61
N GLY A 26 15.91 6.84 -9.34
CA GLY A 26 15.52 7.85 -8.38
C GLY A 26 14.22 7.50 -7.69
N GLN A 27 13.91 8.22 -6.61
CA GLN A 27 12.73 7.96 -5.78
C GLN A 27 11.97 9.25 -5.48
N THR A 28 10.65 9.15 -5.54
CA THR A 28 9.70 10.15 -5.07
C THR A 28 8.71 9.46 -4.12
N PHE A 29 8.10 10.22 -3.23
CA PHE A 29 7.22 9.68 -2.20
C PHE A 29 5.97 10.54 -2.06
N VAL A 30 4.84 9.89 -1.83
CA VAL A 30 3.60 10.53 -1.38
C VAL A 30 3.18 9.86 -0.09
N ALA A 31 2.80 10.66 0.91
CA ALA A 31 2.36 10.18 2.21
C ALA A 31 0.89 10.49 2.40
N PHE A 32 0.14 9.48 2.86
CA PHE A 32 -1.27 9.58 3.19
C PHE A 32 -1.48 9.32 4.68
N GLU A 33 -2.42 10.05 5.27
CA GLU A 33 -2.99 9.76 6.57
C GLU A 33 -4.20 8.87 6.38
N LYS A 34 -4.25 7.76 7.13
CA LYS A 34 -5.39 6.86 7.15
C LYS A 34 -6.48 7.40 8.07
N PRO A 35 -7.76 7.07 7.86
CA PRO A 35 -8.82 7.40 8.80
C PRO A 35 -8.60 6.76 10.18
N GLU A 36 -9.18 7.37 11.22
CA GLU A 36 -9.09 6.86 12.58
C GLU A 36 -9.98 5.61 12.79
N GLY A 37 -9.62 4.80 13.78
CA GLY A 37 -10.39 3.60 14.12
C GLY A 37 -9.95 2.37 13.32
N VAL A 38 -10.70 2.02 12.27
CA VAL A 38 -10.54 0.72 11.57
C VAL A 38 -9.40 0.74 10.54
N PRO A 39 -8.80 -0.43 10.22
CA PRO A 39 -7.93 -0.55 9.05
C PRO A 39 -8.70 -0.16 7.79
N ALA A 40 -8.23 0.87 7.09
CA ALA A 40 -8.81 1.31 5.84
C ALA A 40 -8.29 0.45 4.68
N VAL A 41 -9.20 -0.04 3.85
CA VAL A 41 -8.90 -0.79 2.64
C VAL A 41 -9.37 0.04 1.46
N ASP A 42 -8.47 0.33 0.53
CA ASP A 42 -8.78 1.20 -0.61
C ASP A 42 -7.80 0.97 -1.76
N LYS A 43 -8.10 1.58 -2.91
CA LYS A 43 -7.34 1.46 -4.14
C LYS A 43 -6.94 2.84 -4.67
N PHE A 44 -5.65 3.05 -4.84
CA PHE A 44 -5.06 4.26 -5.38
C PHE A 44 -4.80 4.11 -6.88
N SER A 45 -5.40 4.97 -7.69
CA SER A 45 -5.02 5.11 -9.09
C SER A 45 -3.92 6.16 -9.23
N ASN A 46 -2.76 5.72 -9.73
CA ASN A 46 -1.52 6.50 -9.67
C ASN A 46 -1.17 7.10 -11.02
N MET A 47 -0.76 8.37 -11.04
CA MET A 47 -0.32 9.07 -12.25
C MET A 47 0.97 9.81 -11.94
N LEU A 48 2.05 9.41 -12.62
CA LEU A 48 3.35 10.06 -12.50
C LEU A 48 3.35 11.34 -13.34
N LYS A 49 3.57 12.48 -12.70
CA LYS A 49 3.68 13.79 -13.35
C LYS A 49 5.11 14.28 -13.30
N PHE A 50 5.65 14.75 -14.42
CA PHE A 50 7.04 15.16 -14.54
C PHE A 50 7.22 16.24 -15.60
N ILE A 51 8.41 16.84 -15.62
CA ILE A 51 8.81 17.82 -16.62
C ILE A 51 9.91 17.19 -17.47
N VAL A 52 9.68 17.12 -18.78
CA VAL A 52 10.64 16.65 -19.76
C VAL A 52 11.47 17.82 -20.25
N THR A 53 12.80 17.68 -20.12
CA THR A 53 13.77 18.69 -20.54
C THR A 53 14.79 18.07 -21.48
N LYS A 54 15.24 18.82 -22.50
CA LYS A 54 16.35 18.36 -23.36
C LYS A 54 17.67 18.51 -22.62
N VAL A 55 18.54 17.53 -22.81
CA VAL A 55 19.89 17.49 -22.25
C VAL A 55 20.90 17.53 -23.39
N ASP A 56 21.88 18.42 -23.34
CA ASP A 56 23.02 18.39 -24.26
C ASP A 56 23.89 17.15 -23.92
N PRO A 57 24.08 16.20 -24.85
CA PRO A 57 24.80 14.95 -24.58
C PRO A 57 26.31 15.15 -24.35
N THR A 58 26.85 16.32 -24.70
CA THR A 58 28.26 16.67 -24.60
C THR A 58 28.58 17.43 -23.32
N THR A 59 27.70 18.33 -22.87
CA THR A 59 27.90 19.14 -21.66
C THR A 59 27.12 18.62 -20.44
N GLY A 60 26.03 17.88 -20.66
CA GLY A 60 25.08 17.47 -19.63
C GLY A 60 24.16 18.60 -19.16
N GLU A 61 24.20 19.77 -19.81
CA GLU A 61 23.37 20.91 -19.45
C GLU A 61 21.91 20.69 -19.90
N THR A 62 20.97 21.15 -19.07
CA THR A 62 19.52 21.03 -19.28
C THR A 62 18.96 22.38 -19.73
N GLU A 63 18.02 22.35 -20.69
CA GLU A 63 17.29 23.56 -21.11
C GLU A 63 16.26 23.99 -20.04
N ASP A 64 16.10 25.30 -19.80
CA ASP A 64 15.19 25.80 -18.75
C ASP A 64 13.68 25.74 -19.13
N ASP A 65 13.34 25.42 -20.38
CA ASP A 65 11.99 25.46 -20.95
C ASP A 65 11.31 24.09 -21.07
N GLY A 66 11.48 23.24 -20.05
CA GLY A 66 10.89 21.90 -20.02
C GLY A 66 9.36 21.89 -20.20
N VAL A 67 8.84 20.75 -20.66
CA VAL A 67 7.41 20.53 -20.94
C VAL A 67 6.82 19.57 -19.91
N GLU A 68 5.67 19.91 -19.34
CA GLU A 68 4.92 19.02 -18.44
C GLU A 68 4.38 17.80 -19.21
N ASP A 69 4.55 16.62 -18.62
CA ASP A 69 4.05 15.36 -19.17
C ASP A 69 3.59 14.43 -18.03
N GLU A 70 2.81 13.41 -18.38
CA GLU A 70 2.23 12.47 -17.44
C GLU A 70 2.29 11.02 -17.93
N TYR A 71 2.44 10.09 -16.99
CA TYR A 71 2.49 8.66 -17.26
C TYR A 71 1.62 7.89 -16.26
N GLN A 72 0.66 7.12 -16.78
CA GLN A 72 -0.23 6.31 -15.97
C GLN A 72 0.54 5.13 -15.36
N LEU A 73 0.46 4.98 -14.03
CA LEU A 73 1.03 3.85 -13.30
C LEU A 73 -0.05 2.82 -12.96
N GLU A 74 0.38 1.67 -12.45
CA GLU A 74 -0.51 0.64 -11.94
C GLU A 74 -1.24 1.11 -10.67
N ASP A 75 -2.42 0.53 -10.46
CA ASP A 75 -3.18 0.79 -9.25
C ASP A 75 -2.50 0.12 -8.06
N LEU A 76 -2.44 0.84 -6.93
CA LEU A 76 -1.94 0.32 -5.66
C LEU A 76 -3.13 0.05 -4.75
N GLU A 77 -3.26 -1.19 -4.29
CA GLU A 77 -4.29 -1.57 -3.30
C GLU A 77 -3.68 -1.59 -1.90
N VAL A 78 -4.33 -0.92 -0.96
CA VAL A 78 -4.05 -1.04 0.46
C VAL A 78 -5.09 -2.00 1.04
N VAL A 79 -4.63 -3.09 1.63
CA VAL A 79 -5.46 -4.17 2.17
C VAL A 79 -5.25 -4.33 3.68
N ALA A 80 -6.14 -5.06 4.33
CA ALA A 80 -6.11 -5.24 5.79
C ALA A 80 -4.76 -5.80 6.30
N THR A 81 -4.04 -6.56 5.47
CA THR A 81 -2.77 -7.20 5.83
C THR A 81 -1.62 -6.21 5.92
N ASP A 82 -1.70 -5.06 5.26
CA ASP A 82 -0.64 -4.04 5.29
C ASP A 82 -0.52 -3.40 6.68
N TYR A 83 -1.54 -3.58 7.52
CA TYR A 83 -1.57 -3.19 8.93
C TYR A 83 -1.12 -4.29 9.89
N MET A 84 -0.76 -5.48 9.39
CA MET A 84 -0.44 -6.65 10.20
C MET A 84 1.03 -7.04 10.03
N LEU A 85 1.72 -7.25 11.15
CA LEU A 85 3.06 -7.81 11.14
C LEU A 85 3.01 -9.30 11.51
N LYS A 86 3.62 -10.15 10.68
CA LYS A 86 3.75 -11.57 10.96
C LYS A 86 4.70 -11.80 12.13
N VAL A 87 4.19 -12.40 13.20
CA VAL A 87 4.98 -12.75 14.39
C VAL A 87 4.93 -14.25 14.63
N ARG A 88 6.09 -14.84 14.96
CA ARG A 88 6.17 -16.25 15.33
C ARG A 88 5.66 -16.44 16.75
N VAL A 89 4.62 -17.27 16.90
CA VAL A 89 4.08 -17.65 18.20
C VAL A 89 4.46 -19.10 18.50
N SER A 90 5.30 -19.32 19.50
CA SER A 90 5.81 -20.65 19.88
C SER A 90 4.79 -21.49 20.67
N ASN A 91 3.98 -20.85 21.52
CA ASN A 91 2.88 -21.47 22.24
C ASN A 91 1.61 -20.64 22.03
N PHE A 92 0.86 -20.98 20.98
CA PHE A 92 -0.36 -20.26 20.59
C PHE A 92 -1.38 -20.23 21.72
N ARG A 93 -1.57 -21.35 22.44
CA ARG A 93 -2.57 -21.44 23.50
C ARG A 93 -2.29 -20.44 24.62
N ASN A 94 -1.05 -20.41 25.11
CA ASN A 94 -0.69 -19.50 26.20
C ASN A 94 -0.82 -18.03 25.78
N ALA A 95 -0.34 -17.69 24.57
CA ALA A 95 -0.46 -16.33 24.02
C ALA A 95 -1.93 -15.91 23.83
N TRP A 96 -2.79 -16.84 23.37
CA TRP A 96 -4.21 -16.61 23.21
C TRP A 96 -4.91 -16.37 24.55
N GLU A 97 -4.67 -17.24 25.53
CA GLU A 97 -5.25 -17.13 26.87
C GLU A 97 -4.80 -15.86 27.61
N SER A 98 -3.56 -15.38 27.39
CA SER A 98 -3.05 -14.17 28.03
C SER A 98 -3.67 -12.87 27.50
N MET A 99 -4.29 -12.87 26.32
CA MET A 99 -4.95 -11.69 25.75
C MET A 99 -6.33 -11.43 26.36
N GLY A 100 -6.92 -12.42 27.04
CA GLY A 100 -8.27 -12.32 27.61
C GLY A 100 -9.39 -12.34 26.55
N ASP A 101 -10.62 -12.12 27.01
CA ASP A 101 -11.83 -12.21 26.15
C ASP A 101 -12.43 -10.83 25.82
N ASP A 102 -11.86 -9.71 26.30
CA ASP A 102 -12.45 -8.35 26.22
C ASP A 102 -12.79 -7.91 24.78
N TYR A 103 -11.99 -8.34 23.80
CA TYR A 103 -12.15 -8.01 22.38
C TYR A 103 -12.37 -9.25 21.51
N LYS A 104 -12.76 -10.38 22.12
CA LYS A 104 -12.99 -11.63 21.40
C LYS A 104 -14.32 -11.57 20.64
N LEU A 105 -14.23 -11.74 19.34
CA LEU A 105 -15.38 -11.75 18.43
C LEU A 105 -15.41 -13.07 17.67
N ILE A 106 -16.60 -13.65 17.53
CA ILE A 106 -16.85 -14.86 16.74
C ILE A 106 -17.83 -14.49 15.63
N MET A 107 -17.43 -14.71 14.39
CA MET A 107 -18.24 -14.46 13.20
C MET A 107 -18.21 -15.71 12.31
N LEU A 108 -19.38 -16.08 11.77
CA LEU A 108 -19.54 -17.23 10.89
C LEU A 108 -19.54 -16.76 9.44
N PHE A 109 -18.67 -17.35 8.62
CA PHE A 109 -18.61 -17.12 7.18
C PHE A 109 -18.88 -18.42 6.43
N THR A 110 -19.66 -18.34 5.36
CA THR A 110 -19.91 -19.47 4.46
C THR A 110 -19.05 -19.34 3.20
N ASN A 111 -18.17 -20.30 2.96
CA ASN A 111 -17.38 -20.40 1.73
C ASN A 111 -17.91 -21.56 0.86
N ASN A 112 -17.95 -21.36 -0.46
CA ASN A 112 -18.31 -22.41 -1.43
C ASN A 112 -17.12 -23.30 -1.86
N CYS A 113 -15.96 -23.17 -1.20
CA CYS A 113 -14.74 -23.92 -1.52
C CYS A 113 -14.54 -25.15 -0.62
N ILE A 114 -13.77 -26.14 -1.11
CA ILE A 114 -13.38 -27.34 -0.36
C ILE A 114 -12.41 -26.95 0.77
N MET A 115 -12.50 -27.63 1.92
CA MET A 115 -11.78 -27.30 3.16
C MET A 115 -10.26 -27.03 3.00
N PRO A 116 -9.46 -27.84 2.26
CA PRO A 116 -8.03 -27.56 2.09
C PRO A 116 -7.77 -26.24 1.40
N SER A 117 -8.48 -25.96 0.30
CA SER A 117 -8.40 -24.69 -0.43
C SER A 117 -8.85 -23.50 0.41
N SER A 118 -9.80 -23.69 1.32
CA SER A 118 -10.24 -22.65 2.24
C SER A 118 -9.16 -22.30 3.28
N ILE A 119 -8.43 -23.28 3.81
CA ILE A 119 -7.35 -23.05 4.78
C ILE A 119 -6.18 -22.33 4.12
N ASP A 120 -5.80 -22.77 2.92
CA ASP A 120 -4.70 -22.14 2.19
C ASP A 120 -5.06 -20.73 1.74
N GLY A 121 -6.31 -20.49 1.32
CA GLY A 121 -6.81 -19.15 1.03
C GLY A 121 -6.72 -18.21 2.24
N LEU A 122 -7.10 -18.67 3.44
CA LEU A 122 -6.99 -17.88 4.67
C LEU A 122 -5.54 -17.61 5.09
N LYS A 123 -4.64 -18.58 4.91
CA LYS A 123 -3.21 -18.39 5.18
C LYS A 123 -2.61 -17.38 4.23
N ASN A 124 -2.86 -17.53 2.93
CA ASN A 124 -2.32 -16.62 1.91
C ASN A 124 -2.78 -15.19 2.14
N PHE A 125 -4.07 -15.01 2.46
CA PHE A 125 -4.59 -13.71 2.87
C PHE A 125 -3.81 -13.18 4.07
N ALA A 126 -3.66 -13.95 5.15
CA ALA A 126 -3.00 -13.47 6.37
C ALA A 126 -1.48 -13.24 6.26
N THR A 127 -0.82 -13.78 5.24
CA THR A 127 0.64 -13.70 5.14
C THR A 127 1.16 -12.79 4.05
N ASN A 128 0.35 -12.36 3.07
CA ASN A 128 0.73 -11.53 1.91
C ASN A 128 2.24 -11.42 1.78
N ASP A 129 2.88 -12.47 1.24
CA ASP A 129 4.32 -12.50 0.99
C ASP A 129 4.60 -11.48 -0.14
N LEU A 130 4.53 -10.20 0.20
CA LEU A 130 4.76 -9.08 -0.67
C LEU A 130 6.26 -8.87 -0.72
N TYR A 131 6.85 -9.30 -1.83
CA TYR A 131 8.13 -8.81 -2.30
C TYR A 131 8.05 -7.28 -2.41
N ILE A 132 8.58 -6.57 -1.42
CA ILE A 132 8.94 -5.17 -1.57
C ILE A 132 10.39 -5.20 -2.09
N PHE A 133 10.59 -4.73 -3.33
CA PHE A 133 11.92 -4.48 -3.89
C PHE A 133 12.64 -3.37 -3.13
#